data_AF-A0A7X8AHX6-F1
#
_entry.id   AF-A0A7X8AHX6-F1
#
_cell.length_a   1.000
_cell.length_b   1.000
_cell.length_c   1.000
_cell.angle_alpha   90.00
_cell.angle_beta   90.00
_cell.angle_gamma   90.00
#
_symmetry.space_group_name_H-M   'P 1'
#
loop_
_entity.id
_entity.type
_entity.pdbx_description
1 polymer ?
#
loop_
_entity_poly.entity_id
_entity_poly.type
_entity_poly.pdbx_seq_one_letter_code
_entity_poly.pdbx_strand_id
1 'polypeptide(L)'
;FLPTGIIKALQQSSAHKILITNLVSTRNETHRFTLLDYLRLFRLYTRLDQPFDTIITPHLSTKEFNHRYPNIAHSYAQEHSHFLGWTKAQSNKLPSSIHVISANHFSITQKYSRLRHDPQKLGQILRKIISNH
;
A
#
# COMPACT_ATOMS: atom_id res chain seq x y z
N PHE A 1 -10.98 -15.25 9.29
CA PHE A 1 -9.89 -15.49 10.26
C PHE A 1 -8.62 -15.88 9.51
N LEU A 2 -7.44 -15.38 9.92
CA LEU A 2 -6.15 -15.88 9.40
C LEU A 2 -5.88 -17.28 9.96
N PRO A 3 -5.34 -18.22 9.18
CA PRO A 3 -4.96 -19.53 9.69
C PRO A 3 -3.93 -19.42 10.83
N THR A 4 -4.13 -20.16 11.91
CA THR A 4 -3.28 -20.09 13.11
C THR A 4 -1.79 -20.34 12.81
N GLY A 5 -1.49 -21.22 11.85
CA GLY A 5 -0.11 -21.48 11.43
C GLY A 5 0.59 -20.26 10.83
N ILE A 6 -0.15 -19.43 10.07
CA ILE A 6 0.39 -18.20 9.48
C ILE A 6 0.70 -17.16 10.57
N ILE A 7 -0.20 -17.02 11.55
CA ILE A 7 0.02 -16.12 12.69
C ILE A 7 1.30 -16.51 13.43
N LYS A 8 1.47 -17.80 13.76
CA LYS A 8 2.68 -18.30 14.43
C LYS A 8 3.95 -18.06 13.61
N ALA A 9 3.91 -18.36 12.31
CA ALA A 9 5.05 -18.13 11.42
C ALA A 9 5.44 -16.65 11.35
N LEU A 10 4.47 -15.74 11.28
CA LEU A 10 4.73 -14.29 11.29
C LEU A 10 5.34 -13.83 12.62
N GLN A 11 4.90 -14.38 13.75
CA GLN A 11 5.40 -14.06 15.09
C GLN A 11 6.82 -14.57 15.33
N GLN A 12 7.17 -15.73 14.79
CA GLN A 12 8.49 -16.34 14.97
C GLN A 12 9.53 -15.84 13.95
N SER A 13 9.07 -15.25 12.84
CA SER A 13 9.96 -14.83 11.76
C SER A 13 10.69 -13.53 12.09
N SER A 14 12.01 -13.57 11.99
CA SER A 14 12.89 -12.39 11.98
C SER A 14 12.99 -11.71 10.60
N ALA A 15 12.31 -12.25 9.58
CA ALA A 15 12.34 -11.65 8.25
C ALA A 15 11.76 -10.23 8.26
N HIS A 16 12.34 -9.37 7.42
CA HIS A 16 11.87 -8.00 7.19
C HIS A 16 10.50 -8.02 6.50
N LYS A 17 9.48 -7.45 7.15
CA LYS A 17 8.08 -7.52 6.71
C LYS A 17 7.71 -6.27 5.93
N ILE A 18 7.45 -6.44 4.64
CA ILE A 18 7.11 -5.35 3.72
C ILE A 18 5.62 -5.41 3.36
N LEU A 19 4.89 -4.33 3.60
CA LEU A 19 3.55 -4.12 3.04
C LEU A 19 3.65 -3.34 1.73
N ILE A 20 3.03 -3.84 0.67
CA ILE A 20 2.76 -3.07 -0.55
C ILE A 20 1.27 -2.71 -0.51
N THR A 21 0.95 -1.42 -0.45
CA THR A 21 -0.46 -1.01 -0.32
C THR A 21 -1.25 -1.25 -1.60
N ASN A 22 -2.57 -1.38 -1.48
CA ASN A 22 -3.44 -1.30 -2.65
C ASN A 22 -3.31 0.08 -3.31
N LEU A 23 -3.40 0.14 -4.63
CA LEU A 23 -3.37 1.41 -5.39
C LEU A 23 -4.74 2.09 -5.43
N VAL A 24 -5.82 1.31 -5.34
CA VAL A 24 -7.20 1.78 -5.33
C VAL A 24 -7.95 1.12 -4.19
N SER A 25 -8.96 1.80 -3.66
CA SER A 25 -9.84 1.23 -2.66
C SER A 25 -10.77 0.21 -3.30
N THR A 26 -10.96 -0.95 -2.68
CA THR A 26 -12.04 -1.85 -3.07
C THR A 26 -13.38 -1.29 -2.59
N ARG A 27 -14.40 -1.33 -3.44
CA ARG A 27 -15.78 -0.96 -3.10
C ARG A 27 -16.19 -1.66 -1.80
N ASN A 28 -16.69 -0.89 -0.85
CA ASN A 28 -17.18 -1.35 0.47
C ASN A 28 -16.16 -1.99 1.42
N GLU A 29 -14.87 -2.08 1.08
CA GLU A 29 -13.86 -2.70 1.98
C GLU A 29 -12.84 -1.69 2.49
N THR A 30 -12.30 -0.84 1.61
CA THR A 30 -11.15 0.02 1.98
C THR A 30 -11.35 1.48 1.54
N HIS A 31 -12.60 1.94 1.46
CA HIS A 31 -12.90 3.33 1.09
C HIS A 31 -12.23 4.28 2.08
N ARG A 32 -11.36 5.18 1.58
CA ARG A 32 -10.55 6.12 2.38
C ARG A 32 -9.57 5.46 3.38
N PHE A 33 -9.17 4.21 3.16
CA PHE A 33 -8.17 3.57 4.00
C PHE A 33 -6.90 4.41 4.11
N THR A 34 -6.50 4.65 5.34
CA THR A 34 -5.24 5.28 5.71
C THR A 34 -4.19 4.21 5.98
N LEU A 35 -2.91 4.60 6.03
CA LEU A 35 -1.85 3.70 6.45
C LEU A 35 -2.04 3.18 7.89
N LEU A 36 -2.68 3.98 8.76
CA LEU A 36 -3.04 3.56 10.11
C LEU A 36 -4.14 2.50 10.10
N ASP A 37 -5.06 2.54 9.14
CA ASP A 37 -6.10 1.50 9.01
C ASP A 37 -5.49 0.16 8.62
N TYR A 38 -4.52 0.15 7.70
CA TYR A 38 -3.73 -1.06 7.39
C TYR A 38 -3.02 -1.57 8.64
N LEU A 39 -2.31 -0.70 9.36
CA LEU A 39 -1.60 -1.07 10.57
C LEU A 39 -2.55 -1.68 11.63
N ARG A 40 -3.70 -1.04 11.87
CA ARG A 40 -4.73 -1.52 12.81
C ARG A 40 -5.28 -2.88 12.39
N LEU A 41 -5.61 -3.04 11.12
CA LEU A 41 -6.20 -4.27 10.59
C LEU A 41 -5.22 -5.44 10.71
N PHE A 42 -3.96 -5.23 10.33
CA PHE A 42 -2.95 -6.29 10.42
C PHE A 42 -2.56 -6.59 11.86
N ARG A 43 -2.49 -5.61 12.76
CA ARG A 43 -2.34 -5.85 14.21
C ARG A 43 -3.42 -6.79 14.74
N LEU A 44 -4.68 -6.51 14.40
CA LEU A 44 -5.82 -7.31 14.84
C LEU A 44 -5.69 -8.77 14.40
N TYR A 45 -5.36 -9.01 13.14
CA TYR A 45 -5.36 -10.38 12.60
C TYR A 45 -4.06 -11.14 12.83
N THR A 46 -2.91 -10.46 12.84
CA THR A 46 -1.59 -11.09 13.05
C THR A 46 -1.18 -11.15 14.51
N ARG A 47 -1.84 -10.38 15.40
CA ARG A 47 -1.47 -10.22 16.82
C ARG A 47 -0.01 -9.76 17.00
N LEU A 48 0.49 -8.97 16.07
CA LEU A 48 1.79 -8.31 16.13
C LEU A 48 1.60 -6.83 16.40
N ASP A 49 2.29 -6.27 17.39
CA ASP A 49 2.30 -4.83 17.64
C ASP A 49 2.90 -4.05 16.46
N GLN A 50 3.86 -4.65 15.75
CA GLN A 50 4.43 -4.12 14.52
C GLN A 50 4.39 -5.19 13.43
N PRO A 51 3.31 -5.26 12.62
CA PRO A 51 3.16 -6.26 11.57
C PRO A 51 4.09 -6.03 10.37
N PHE A 52 4.64 -4.82 10.23
CA PHE A 52 5.48 -4.42 9.10
C PHE A 52 6.64 -3.54 9.55
N ASP A 53 7.77 -3.69 8.87
CA ASP A 53 8.96 -2.86 9.03
C ASP A 53 9.03 -1.80 7.92
N THR A 54 8.46 -2.09 6.75
CA THR A 54 8.40 -1.17 5.62
C THR A 54 7.01 -1.17 4.97
N ILE A 55 6.55 0.01 4.56
CA ILE A 55 5.33 0.18 3.78
C ILE A 55 5.66 0.90 2.47
N ILE A 56 5.37 0.27 1.34
CA ILE A 56 5.51 0.84 0.01
C ILE A 56 4.16 1.44 -0.41
N THR A 57 4.17 2.74 -0.70
CA THR A 57 3.00 3.53 -1.09
C THR A 57 3.23 4.18 -2.45
N PRO A 58 2.17 4.60 -3.17
CA PRO A 58 2.37 5.28 -4.44
C PRO A 58 2.96 6.66 -4.18
N HIS A 59 3.85 7.11 -5.07
CA HIS A 59 4.48 8.43 -5.00
C HIS A 59 3.51 9.62 -5.14
N LEU A 60 2.26 9.38 -5.55
CA LEU A 60 1.24 10.43 -5.67
C LEU A 60 0.27 10.33 -4.50
N SER A 61 -0.18 11.47 -4.01
CA SER A 61 -1.41 11.57 -3.21
C SER A 61 -2.64 11.37 -4.08
N THR A 62 -3.79 11.05 -3.46
CA THR A 62 -5.08 10.99 -4.16
C THR A 62 -5.41 12.28 -4.91
N LYS A 63 -5.09 13.45 -4.35
CA LYS A 63 -5.34 14.73 -5.01
C LYS A 63 -4.48 14.89 -6.28
N GLU A 64 -3.18 14.58 -6.18
CA GLU A 64 -2.27 14.66 -7.33
C GLU A 64 -2.64 13.65 -8.42
N PHE A 65 -3.02 12.42 -8.04
CA PHE A 65 -3.46 11.42 -8.99
C PHE A 65 -4.72 11.86 -9.73
N ASN A 66 -5.73 12.36 -9.01
CA ASN A 66 -6.98 12.83 -9.62
C ASN A 66 -6.75 14.01 -10.58
N HIS A 67 -5.81 14.90 -10.26
CA HIS A 67 -5.45 16.00 -11.14
C HIS A 67 -4.69 15.51 -12.39
N ARG A 68 -3.76 14.57 -12.23
CA ARG A 68 -2.89 14.09 -13.32
C ARG A 68 -3.58 13.11 -14.25
N TYR A 69 -4.50 12.30 -13.73
CA TYR A 69 -5.19 11.23 -14.45
C TYR A 69 -6.71 11.29 -14.24
N PRO A 70 -7.38 12.41 -14.60
CA PRO A 70 -8.78 12.64 -14.27
C PRO A 70 -9.72 11.58 -14.88
N ASN A 71 -9.46 11.15 -16.12
CA ASN A 71 -10.28 10.12 -16.78
C ASN A 71 -10.18 8.75 -16.08
N ILE A 72 -8.99 8.41 -15.58
CA ILE A 72 -8.76 7.16 -14.85
C ILE A 72 -9.46 7.23 -13.49
N ALA A 73 -9.27 8.34 -12.77
CA ALA A 73 -9.93 8.58 -11.49
C ALA A 73 -11.46 8.53 -11.63
N HIS A 74 -12.01 9.12 -12.70
CA HIS A 74 -13.43 9.07 -13.00
C HIS A 74 -13.92 7.63 -13.25
N SER A 75 -13.19 6.86 -14.07
CA SER A 75 -13.54 5.45 -14.34
C SER A 75 -13.59 4.61 -13.07
N TYR A 76 -12.61 4.72 -12.18
CA TYR A 76 -12.64 4.01 -10.89
C TYR A 76 -13.76 4.51 -9.97
N ALA A 77 -14.07 5.81 -10.00
CA ALA A 77 -15.14 6.38 -9.20
C ALA A 77 -16.53 5.85 -9.61
N GLN A 78 -16.74 5.53 -10.89
CA GLN A 78 -17.98 4.86 -11.36
C GLN A 78 -18.15 3.47 -10.74
N GLU A 79 -17.04 2.81 -10.35
CA GLU A 79 -17.03 1.54 -9.63
C GLU A 79 -16.93 1.74 -8.10
N HIS A 80 -17.18 2.95 -7.60
CA HIS A 80 -17.04 3.35 -6.19
C HIS A 80 -15.64 3.06 -5.59
N SER A 81 -14.62 3.11 -6.45
CA SER A 81 -13.22 2.88 -6.11
C SER A 81 -12.42 4.17 -6.28
N HIS A 82 -11.46 4.42 -5.41
CA HIS A 82 -10.67 5.66 -5.42
C HIS A 82 -9.20 5.36 -5.23
N PHE A 83 -8.34 6.18 -5.85
CA PHE A 83 -6.91 6.06 -5.67
C PHE A 83 -6.52 6.22 -4.19
N LEU A 84 -5.69 5.31 -3.70
CA LEU A 84 -5.15 5.33 -2.34
C LEU A 84 -3.72 5.87 -2.39
N GLY A 85 -3.62 7.19 -2.22
CA GLY A 85 -2.34 7.89 -2.15
C GLY A 85 -2.35 8.86 -0.97
N TRP A 86 -1.20 9.01 -0.32
CA TRP A 86 -1.08 9.78 0.92
C TRP A 86 -0.01 10.85 0.80
N THR A 87 -0.21 11.96 1.50
CA THR A 87 0.82 12.99 1.64
C THR A 87 1.90 12.55 2.62
N LYS A 88 3.05 13.24 2.61
CA LYS A 88 4.11 13.06 3.61
C LYS A 88 3.57 13.25 5.04
N ALA A 89 2.73 14.26 5.26
CA ALA A 89 2.14 14.53 6.57
C ALA A 89 1.23 13.39 7.06
N GLN A 90 0.49 12.73 6.16
CA GLN A 90 -0.31 11.54 6.51
C GLN A 90 0.60 10.34 6.83
N SER A 91 1.68 10.17 6.09
CA SER A 91 2.64 9.08 6.30
C SER A 91 3.39 9.23 7.64
N ASN A 92 3.73 10.46 8.02
CA ASN A 92 4.40 10.77 9.30
C ASN A 92 3.56 10.47 10.55
N LYS A 93 2.28 10.09 10.41
CA LYS A 93 1.45 9.65 11.53
C LYS A 93 1.73 8.21 11.96
N LEU A 94 2.46 7.45 11.15
CA LEU A 94 2.88 6.10 11.51
C LEU A 94 3.97 6.14 12.60
N PRO A 95 4.11 5.06 13.40
CA PRO A 95 5.26 4.90 14.29
C PRO A 95 6.59 5.10 13.54
N SER A 96 7.55 5.75 14.18
CA SER A 96 8.88 6.02 13.60
C SER A 96 9.68 4.76 13.27
N SER A 97 9.32 3.62 13.86
CA SER A 97 9.89 2.31 13.57
C SER A 97 9.47 1.71 12.22
N ILE A 98 8.47 2.29 11.54
CA ILE A 98 7.99 1.83 10.23
C ILE A 98 8.53 2.76 9.14
N HIS A 99 9.33 2.22 8.22
CA HIS A 99 9.84 2.98 7.10
C HIS A 99 8.79 3.06 5.97
N VAL A 100 8.38 4.28 5.58
CA VAL A 100 7.48 4.48 4.44
C VAL A 100 8.28 4.86 3.19
N ILE A 101 8.09 4.09 2.12
CA ILE A 101 8.70 4.35 0.81
C ILE A 101 7.59 4.73 -0.18
N SER A 102 7.51 6.02 -0.50
CA SER A 102 6.62 6.54 -1.54
C SER A 102 7.34 6.49 -2.89
N ALA A 103 6.89 5.60 -3.78
CA ALA A 103 7.59 5.31 -5.02
C ALA A 103 6.66 5.16 -6.24
N ASN A 104 7.23 5.38 -7.43
CA ASN A 104 6.55 5.08 -8.68
C ASN A 104 6.65 3.59 -8.96
N HIS A 105 5.61 2.85 -8.58
CA HIS A 105 5.56 1.39 -8.70
C HIS A 105 4.27 0.92 -9.38
N PHE A 106 3.60 1.81 -10.12
CA PHE A 106 2.40 1.50 -10.88
C PHE A 106 2.53 1.91 -12.34
N SER A 107 1.67 1.34 -13.17
CA SER A 107 1.46 1.70 -14.57
C SER A 107 -0.02 1.94 -14.83
N ILE A 108 -0.30 2.74 -15.86
CA ILE A 108 -1.65 3.02 -16.31
C ILE A 108 -1.76 2.55 -17.76
N THR A 109 -2.73 1.67 -18.03
CA THR A 109 -3.08 1.30 -19.39
C THR A 109 -4.25 2.16 -19.85
N GLN A 110 -3.96 3.24 -20.59
CA GLN A 110 -4.97 4.23 -21.00
C GLN A 110 -6.14 3.61 -21.77
N LYS A 111 -5.86 2.66 -22.69
CA LYS A 111 -6.89 1.97 -23.49
C LYS A 111 -7.98 1.30 -22.66
N TYR A 112 -7.69 0.90 -21.42
CA TYR A 112 -8.62 0.20 -20.55
C TYR A 112 -8.91 0.96 -19.25
N SER A 113 -8.40 2.18 -19.10
CA SER A 113 -8.43 2.95 -17.85
C SER A 113 -7.94 2.17 -16.61
N ARG A 114 -7.01 1.23 -16.80
CA ARG A 114 -6.56 0.33 -15.72
C ARG A 114 -5.31 0.85 -15.04
N LEU A 115 -5.36 0.89 -13.71
CA LEU A 115 -4.23 1.15 -12.82
C LEU A 115 -3.78 -0.15 -12.18
N ARG A 116 -2.49 -0.48 -12.31
CA ARG A 116 -1.91 -1.72 -11.77
C ARG A 116 -0.52 -1.48 -11.21
N HIS A 117 -0.12 -2.31 -10.25
CA HIS A 117 1.29 -2.40 -9.88
C HIS A 117 2.12 -2.80 -11.10
N ASP A 118 3.25 -2.14 -11.26
CA ASP A 118 4.23 -2.39 -12.31
C ASP A 118 5.33 -3.29 -11.75
N PRO A 119 5.40 -4.57 -12.17
CA PRO A 119 6.37 -5.52 -11.61
C PRO A 119 7.82 -5.11 -11.82
N GLN A 120 8.15 -4.43 -12.93
CA GLN A 120 9.52 -4.03 -13.20
C GLN A 120 9.95 -2.92 -12.25
N LYS A 121 9.11 -1.90 -12.08
CA LYS A 121 9.37 -0.79 -11.15
C LYS A 121 9.38 -1.27 -9.69
N LEU A 122 8.38 -2.07 -9.31
CA LEU A 122 8.29 -2.62 -7.96
C LEU A 122 9.47 -3.54 -7.66
N GLY A 123 9.90 -4.37 -8.61
CA GLY A 123 11.06 -5.24 -8.47
C GLY A 123 12.37 -4.48 -8.23
N GLN A 124 12.56 -3.31 -8.86
CA GLN A 124 13.71 -2.45 -8.58
C GLN A 124 13.70 -1.90 -7.14
N ILE A 125 12.53 -1.52 -6.64
CA ILE A 125 12.36 -1.02 -5.26
C ILE A 125 12.62 -2.15 -4.26
N LEU A 126 12.02 -3.32 -4.47
CA LEU A 126 12.19 -4.49 -3.60
C LEU A 126 13.64 -4.97 -3.55
N ARG A 127 14.34 -5.02 -4.70
CA ARG A 127 15.78 -5.35 -4.73
C ARG A 127 16.61 -4.39 -3.86
N LYS A 128 16.34 -3.09 -3.94
CA LYS A 128 17.05 -2.10 -3.11
C LYS A 128 16.79 -2.29 -1.61
N ILE A 129 15.56 -2.66 -1.23
CA ILE A 129 15.24 -2.93 0.18
C ILE A 129 15.97 -4.20 0.62
N ILE A 130 15.81 -5.30 -0.11
CA ILE A 130 16.36 -6.62 0.26
C ILE A 130 17.89 -6.62 0.27
N SER A 131 18.55 -5.93 -0.66
CA SER A 131 20.03 -5.87 -0.71
C SER A 131 20.67 -4.97 0.35
N ASN A 132 19.89 -4.14 1.03
CA ASN A 132 20.36 -3.26 2.11
C ASN A 132 20.08 -3.85 3.52
N HIS A 133 19.57 -5.07 3.58
CA HIS A 133 19.35 -5.87 4.79
C HIS A 133 20.25 -7.11 4.76
#